data_AF-A0A9E2LE53-F1
#
_entry.id   AF-A0A9E2LE53-F1
#
_cell.length_a   1.000
_cell.length_b   1.000
_cell.length_c   1.000
_cell.angle_alpha   90.00
_cell.angle_beta   90.00
_cell.angle_gamma   90.00
#
_symmetry.space_group_name_H-M   'P 1'
#
loop_
_entity.id
_entity.type
_entity.pdbx_description
1 polymer ?
#
loop_
_entity_poly.entity_id
_entity_poly.type
_entity_poly.pdbx_seq_one_letter_code
_entity_poly.pdbx_strand_id
1 'polypeptide(L)'
;MKKYLLFVMIALLAAPAAAAPTKFWELENHNSFSSGKSQGALILSGGGLQPGLRATKIETKEKLPGLFSTVTQFKSGKILVGGADAAGLWTVEQEKLKPLCLFPDDIMVTRIVELTGGDALVATLPKGNIYRVKPDGKFELFVKLPVEHVWNLVVVGNTVYAGTGPKAAVYKVDMATKKATAWWSVDEKHIMAMQFVPKKGLIVGTSPEARVYLLPEATGAPAARLLYDFSGNEIRDLVVHGETVYVAVNQLQYRSTASSPTTELKPENETKVPKAPITAMERKNLPAHQVVSGTGSIYMLGARGEMEKVLDIARGYFTQLQLEGDRVYGSDGHSGRIYSIETKTFSAAIVVEVEERQVLGFLLKNEKEGFVVAGDGAAAYALSRDRGKEVTYTSVAMDAGVPSSFGMFQLYATDTAVKVETRSGTTEEPDDKLWSPWKAITGGTRAPDGGYGYRIGSEPARFFQFRVTWNNGSATKLEKIRVFYSPLNLAPKLAAIRVGASRGGPGPYTDPVIPETVPVRSGDLTIAWQVVNNDGDALE
;
A
#
# COMPACT_ATOMS: atom_id res chain seq x y z
N MET A 1 -58.58 48.22 17.50
CA MET A 1 -58.54 46.79 17.13
C MET A 1 -57.62 46.47 15.93
N LYS A 2 -57.51 47.30 14.89
CA LYS A 2 -56.65 47.00 13.71
C LYS A 2 -55.13 46.91 13.96
N LYS A 3 -54.58 47.55 15.00
CA LYS A 3 -53.13 47.48 15.32
C LYS A 3 -52.69 46.19 16.03
N TYR A 4 -53.62 45.48 16.71
CA TYR A 4 -53.31 44.22 17.38
C TYR A 4 -53.41 43.01 16.45
N LEU A 5 -54.21 43.11 15.37
CA LEU A 5 -54.36 42.04 14.39
C LEU A 5 -53.07 41.83 13.55
N LEU A 6 -52.32 42.90 13.28
CA LEU A 6 -51.05 42.84 12.54
C LEU A 6 -49.94 42.15 13.35
N PHE A 7 -49.91 42.35 14.67
CA PHE A 7 -48.93 41.70 15.55
C PHE A 7 -49.21 40.21 15.75
N VAL A 8 -50.49 39.81 15.75
CA VAL A 8 -50.88 38.39 15.80
C VAL A 8 -50.61 37.69 14.46
N MET A 9 -50.76 38.38 13.32
CA MET A 9 -50.44 37.81 12.00
C MET A 9 -48.92 37.59 11.77
N ILE A 10 -48.06 38.44 12.35
CA ILE A 10 -46.60 38.27 12.27
C ILE A 10 -46.12 37.14 13.20
N ALA A 11 -46.80 36.91 14.33
CA ALA A 11 -46.48 35.80 15.24
C ALA A 11 -46.91 34.41 14.70
N LEU A 12 -47.84 34.35 13.75
CA LEU A 12 -48.33 33.10 13.12
C LEU A 12 -47.60 32.73 11.81
N LEU A 13 -46.63 33.53 11.36
CA LEU A 13 -45.75 33.27 10.21
C LEU A 13 -44.34 32.81 10.61
N ALA A 14 -44.12 32.46 11.87
CA ALA A 14 -42.91 31.75 12.28
C ALA A 14 -42.98 30.31 11.73
N ALA A 15 -42.63 30.15 10.45
CA ALA A 15 -42.30 28.86 9.90
C ALA A 15 -41.20 28.24 10.77
N PRO A 16 -41.27 26.94 11.11
CA PRO A 16 -40.17 26.29 11.80
C PRO A 16 -38.94 26.44 10.91
N ALA A 17 -37.97 27.24 11.34
CA ALA A 17 -36.68 27.27 10.68
C ALA A 17 -36.09 25.86 10.83
N ALA A 18 -36.12 25.05 9.78
CA ALA A 18 -35.45 23.78 9.76
C ALA A 18 -33.95 24.03 10.02
N ALA A 19 -33.46 23.65 11.20
CA ALA A 19 -32.04 23.71 11.48
C ALA A 19 -31.33 22.79 10.48
N ALA A 20 -30.20 23.25 9.93
CA ALA A 20 -29.40 22.45 9.01
C ALA A 20 -29.19 21.03 9.58
N PRO A 21 -29.42 19.97 8.79
CA PRO A 21 -29.36 18.61 9.30
C PRO A 21 -27.94 18.30 9.78
N THR A 22 -27.83 17.70 10.97
CA THR A 22 -26.55 17.20 11.48
C THR A 22 -26.04 16.10 10.55
N LYS A 23 -24.83 16.27 10.03
CA LYS A 23 -24.13 15.27 9.23
C LYS A 23 -23.18 14.47 10.12
N PHE A 24 -22.76 13.30 9.64
CA PHE A 24 -21.74 12.52 10.31
C PHE A 24 -20.70 11.98 9.32
N TRP A 25 -19.47 11.83 9.81
CA TRP A 25 -18.39 11.11 9.15
C TRP A 25 -18.04 9.88 9.99
N GLU A 26 -17.96 8.72 9.34
CA GLU A 26 -17.80 7.44 10.01
C GLU A 26 -16.64 6.64 9.44
N LEU A 27 -15.88 6.04 10.35
CA LEU A 27 -14.88 5.02 10.06
C LEU A 27 -15.29 3.74 10.76
N GLU A 28 -15.67 2.73 9.98
CA GLU A 28 -16.08 1.40 10.49
C GLU A 28 -15.51 0.23 9.68
N ASN A 29 -15.04 0.47 8.46
CA ASN A 29 -14.57 -0.56 7.53
C ASN A 29 -13.11 -0.31 7.13
N HIS A 30 -12.49 -1.31 6.49
CA HIS A 30 -11.09 -1.24 6.09
C HIS A 30 -10.75 0.01 5.28
N ASN A 31 -11.52 0.35 4.25
CA ASN A 31 -11.24 1.50 3.37
C ASN A 31 -11.23 2.83 4.13
N SER A 32 -12.13 2.96 5.11
CA SER A 32 -12.21 4.16 5.94
C SER A 32 -11.00 4.32 6.87
N PHE A 33 -10.45 3.22 7.40
CA PHE A 33 -9.24 3.25 8.24
C PHE A 33 -7.93 3.24 7.44
N SER A 34 -7.86 2.51 6.32
CA SER A 34 -6.62 2.36 5.54
C SER A 34 -6.21 3.63 4.78
N SER A 35 -7.08 4.65 4.77
CA SER A 35 -6.77 5.98 4.24
C SER A 35 -5.95 6.82 5.24
N GLY A 36 -6.05 6.54 6.55
CA GLY A 36 -5.26 7.23 7.57
C GLY A 36 -3.81 6.74 7.65
N LYS A 37 -3.02 7.39 8.52
CA LYS A 37 -1.64 7.01 8.82
C LYS A 37 -1.54 6.38 10.19
N SER A 38 -0.85 5.25 10.26
CA SER A 38 -0.67 4.49 11.51
C SER A 38 0.79 4.47 11.96
N GLN A 39 1.01 4.51 13.26
CA GLN A 39 2.29 4.18 13.88
C GLN A 39 2.06 3.17 14.99
N GLY A 40 2.38 1.90 14.70
CA GLY A 40 2.19 0.80 15.64
C GLY A 40 0.77 0.27 15.74
N ALA A 41 -0.13 0.63 14.82
CA ALA A 41 -1.49 0.08 14.77
C ALA A 41 -1.62 -0.95 13.64
N LEU A 42 -2.30 -2.08 13.89
CA LEU A 42 -2.83 -2.91 12.83
C LEU A 42 -4.16 -2.34 12.33
N ILE A 43 -4.38 -2.35 11.03
CA ILE A 43 -5.65 -1.97 10.39
C ILE A 43 -6.29 -3.23 9.82
N LEU A 44 -7.41 -3.67 10.40
CA LEU A 44 -8.05 -4.93 10.03
C LEU A 44 -8.82 -4.84 8.70
N SER A 45 -8.91 -5.92 7.94
CA SER A 45 -9.69 -5.99 6.69
C SER A 45 -11.20 -5.91 6.94
N GLY A 46 -11.66 -6.35 8.12
CA GLY A 46 -13.04 -6.16 8.57
C GLY A 46 -13.34 -4.75 9.10
N GLY A 47 -12.32 -3.87 9.18
CA GLY A 47 -12.41 -2.58 9.85
C GLY A 47 -11.95 -2.62 11.31
N GLY A 48 -11.62 -1.43 11.82
CA GLY A 48 -11.08 -1.24 13.17
C GLY A 48 -9.55 -1.30 13.25
N LEU A 49 -9.06 -0.92 14.43
CA LEU A 49 -7.65 -0.78 14.76
C LEU A 49 -7.29 -1.60 16.01
N GLN A 50 -6.08 -2.13 16.04
CA GLN A 50 -5.51 -2.84 17.19
C GLN A 50 -4.02 -2.49 17.36
N PRO A 51 -3.43 -2.70 18.55
CA PRO A 51 -2.00 -2.53 18.77
C PRO A 51 -1.16 -3.56 18.00
N GLY A 52 -0.24 -3.05 17.18
CA GLY A 52 0.56 -3.78 16.20
C GLY A 52 2.07 -3.60 16.33
N LEU A 53 2.76 -3.84 15.21
CA LEU A 53 4.21 -3.67 15.13
C LEU A 53 4.56 -2.21 14.86
N ARG A 54 5.48 -1.67 15.66
CA ARG A 54 6.04 -0.35 15.44
C ARG A 54 7.28 -0.47 14.56
N ALA A 55 7.29 0.29 13.47
CA ALA A 55 8.49 0.51 12.67
C ALA A 55 9.29 1.69 13.24
N THR A 56 10.55 1.43 13.61
CA THR A 56 11.48 2.46 14.06
C THR A 56 12.60 2.56 13.03
N LYS A 57 12.75 3.73 12.42
CA LYS A 57 13.77 3.97 11.39
C LYS A 57 15.16 3.82 12.00
N ILE A 58 16.02 3.07 11.33
CA ILE A 58 17.41 2.87 11.72
C ILE A 58 18.23 4.00 11.11
N GLU A 59 18.80 4.84 11.97
CA GLU A 59 19.73 5.86 11.54
C GLU A 59 21.10 5.26 11.23
N THR A 60 21.71 5.73 10.14
CA THR A 60 23.07 5.34 9.75
C THR A 60 23.85 6.55 9.28
N LYS A 61 25.16 6.54 9.58
CA LYS A 61 26.12 7.50 9.04
C LYS A 61 26.71 7.03 7.70
N GLU A 62 26.50 5.76 7.38
CA GLU A 62 27.00 5.15 6.15
C GLU A 62 26.21 5.64 4.94
N LYS A 63 26.89 5.81 3.81
CA LYS A 63 26.22 6.08 2.54
C LYS A 63 25.50 4.81 2.10
N LEU A 64 24.18 4.81 2.20
CA LEU A 64 23.34 3.73 1.70
C LEU A 64 23.32 3.70 0.16
N PRO A 65 23.04 2.55 -0.46
CA PRO A 65 22.67 2.50 -1.88
C PRO A 65 21.43 3.36 -2.13
N GLY A 66 21.08 3.64 -3.39
CA GLY A 66 19.82 4.32 -3.70
C GLY A 66 18.60 3.45 -3.40
N LEU A 67 18.75 2.12 -3.46
CA LEU A 67 17.70 1.13 -3.22
C LEU A 67 18.25 -0.14 -2.56
N PHE A 68 17.50 -0.74 -1.64
CA PHE A 68 17.72 -2.14 -1.22
C PHE A 68 17.04 -3.11 -2.19
N SER A 69 17.41 -4.39 -2.16
CA SER A 69 16.91 -5.38 -3.12
C SER A 69 16.40 -6.67 -2.49
N THR A 70 17.02 -7.10 -1.40
CA THR A 70 16.69 -8.37 -0.74
C THR A 70 17.16 -8.36 0.70
N VAL A 71 16.51 -9.14 1.55
CA VAL A 71 16.89 -9.34 2.95
C VAL A 71 16.73 -10.81 3.33
N THR A 72 17.68 -11.34 4.09
CA THR A 72 17.66 -12.73 4.56
C THR A 72 18.11 -12.79 6.03
N GLN A 73 17.36 -13.53 6.85
CA GLN A 73 17.79 -13.90 8.20
C GLN A 73 18.45 -15.28 8.18
N PHE A 74 19.62 -15.38 8.79
CA PHE A 74 20.32 -16.63 9.00
C PHE A 74 19.78 -17.31 10.27
N LYS A 75 19.95 -18.62 10.38
CA LYS A 75 19.56 -19.39 11.58
C LYS A 75 20.23 -18.90 12.86
N SER A 76 21.41 -18.30 12.74
CA SER A 76 22.12 -17.62 13.83
C SER A 76 21.44 -16.34 14.33
N GLY A 77 20.45 -15.82 13.60
CA GLY A 77 19.81 -14.53 13.82
C GLY A 77 20.46 -13.36 13.08
N LYS A 78 21.64 -13.56 12.44
CA LYS A 78 22.29 -12.54 11.61
C LYS A 78 21.38 -12.18 10.43
N ILE A 79 21.22 -10.89 10.17
CA ILE A 79 20.45 -10.39 9.02
C ILE A 79 21.42 -9.84 7.98
N LEU A 80 21.25 -10.27 6.74
CA LEU A 80 21.96 -9.72 5.58
C LEU A 80 21.00 -8.97 4.67
N VAL A 81 21.46 -7.84 4.14
CA VAL A 81 20.69 -6.98 3.23
C VAL A 81 21.51 -6.76 1.95
N GLY A 82 20.88 -6.97 0.80
CA GLY A 82 21.43 -6.65 -0.51
C GLY A 82 21.01 -5.26 -0.98
N GLY A 83 21.94 -4.56 -1.63
CA GLY A 83 21.67 -3.31 -2.34
C GLY A 83 21.42 -3.51 -3.84
N ALA A 84 20.55 -2.69 -4.41
CA ALA A 84 20.53 -2.34 -5.82
C ALA A 84 21.46 -1.13 -6.07
N ASP A 85 21.80 -0.84 -7.32
CA ASP A 85 22.71 0.24 -7.81
C ASP A 85 24.19 0.26 -7.36
N ALA A 86 24.56 -0.47 -6.31
CA ALA A 86 25.96 -0.64 -5.89
C ALA A 86 26.39 -2.09 -5.67
N ALA A 87 25.48 -3.07 -5.78
CA ALA A 87 25.72 -4.47 -5.37
C ALA A 87 26.45 -4.59 -4.01
N GLY A 88 26.06 -3.77 -3.03
CA GLY A 88 26.58 -3.86 -1.67
C GLY A 88 25.87 -4.93 -0.86
N LEU A 89 26.60 -5.62 0.01
CA LEU A 89 26.05 -6.51 1.01
C LEU A 89 26.27 -5.90 2.40
N TRP A 90 25.23 -5.92 3.23
CA TRP A 90 25.22 -5.27 4.54
C TRP A 90 24.78 -6.26 5.62
N THR A 91 25.25 -6.06 6.86
CA THR A 91 24.75 -6.73 8.05
C THR A 91 23.87 -5.78 8.86
N VAL A 92 22.90 -6.34 9.59
CA VAL A 92 22.21 -5.63 10.66
C VAL A 92 22.75 -6.11 12.00
N GLU A 93 23.38 -5.22 12.75
CA GLU A 93 23.98 -5.49 14.05
C GLU A 93 23.56 -4.43 15.05
N GLN A 94 22.93 -4.83 16.16
CA GLN A 94 22.45 -3.91 17.21
C GLN A 94 21.65 -2.73 16.63
N GLU A 95 20.68 -3.03 15.76
CA GLU A 95 19.84 -2.04 15.07
C GLU A 95 20.64 -1.03 14.23
N LYS A 96 21.82 -1.41 13.73
CA LYS A 96 22.61 -0.59 12.79
C LYS A 96 22.93 -1.38 11.53
N LEU A 97 22.85 -0.71 10.40
CA LEU A 97 23.36 -1.23 9.13
C LEU A 97 24.87 -1.04 9.06
N LYS A 98 25.60 -2.12 8.76
CA LYS A 98 27.06 -2.08 8.54
C LYS A 98 27.41 -2.69 7.19
N PRO A 99 28.30 -2.08 6.40
CA PRO A 99 28.74 -2.65 5.14
C PRO A 99 29.56 -3.91 5.42
N LEU A 100 29.27 -4.99 4.69
CA LEU A 100 30.00 -6.26 4.78
C LEU A 100 31.01 -6.41 3.64
N CYS A 101 30.53 -6.25 2.41
CA CYS A 101 31.37 -6.26 1.21
C CYS A 101 30.65 -5.61 0.03
N LEU A 102 31.41 -5.37 -1.04
CA LEU A 102 30.93 -4.79 -2.31
C LEU A 102 31.33 -5.72 -3.46
N PHE A 103 30.43 -5.93 -4.42
CA PHE A 103 30.74 -6.63 -5.67
C PHE A 103 30.99 -5.58 -6.77
N PRO A 104 32.23 -5.11 -6.99
CA PRO A 104 32.53 -3.91 -7.79
C PRO A 104 32.16 -4.04 -9.27
N ASP A 105 31.99 -5.26 -9.74
CA ASP A 105 31.73 -5.62 -11.12
C ASP A 105 30.23 -5.78 -11.44
N ASP A 106 29.39 -5.75 -10.43
CA ASP A 106 27.95 -6.00 -10.52
C ASP A 106 27.19 -4.81 -9.95
N ILE A 107 25.88 -4.73 -10.23
CA ILE A 107 25.08 -3.54 -9.87
C ILE A 107 23.99 -3.83 -8.84
N MET A 108 23.60 -5.09 -8.65
CA MET A 108 22.57 -5.45 -7.68
C MET A 108 22.79 -6.85 -7.13
N VAL A 109 22.57 -7.00 -5.82
CA VAL A 109 22.39 -8.29 -5.15
C VAL A 109 20.93 -8.71 -5.32
N THR A 110 20.65 -9.87 -5.91
CA THR A 110 19.25 -10.30 -6.18
C THR A 110 18.73 -11.29 -5.15
N ARG A 111 19.60 -12.15 -4.62
CA ARG A 111 19.23 -13.17 -3.65
C ARG A 111 20.38 -13.52 -2.74
N ILE A 112 20.05 -13.77 -1.46
CA ILE A 112 21.00 -14.21 -0.43
C ILE A 112 20.44 -15.49 0.19
N VAL A 113 21.26 -16.54 0.26
CA VAL A 113 20.90 -17.82 0.91
C VAL A 113 22.00 -18.24 1.87
N GLU A 114 21.61 -18.65 3.08
CA GLU A 114 22.54 -19.18 4.09
C GLU A 114 23.04 -20.58 3.70
N LEU A 115 24.34 -20.82 3.91
CA LEU A 115 24.96 -22.14 3.88
C LEU A 115 25.25 -22.64 5.29
N THR A 116 25.38 -23.96 5.43
CA THR A 116 25.89 -24.58 6.66
C THR A 116 27.27 -24.00 7.01
N GLY A 117 27.45 -23.59 8.27
CA GLY A 117 28.68 -22.95 8.75
C GLY A 117 28.65 -21.42 8.74
N GLY A 118 27.57 -20.78 8.28
CA GLY A 118 27.37 -19.33 8.35
C GLY A 118 27.89 -18.55 7.14
N ASP A 119 28.38 -19.24 6.11
CA ASP A 119 28.63 -18.64 4.80
C ASP A 119 27.31 -18.29 4.09
N ALA A 120 27.36 -17.41 3.10
CA ALA A 120 26.25 -17.06 2.23
C ALA A 120 26.55 -17.44 0.78
N LEU A 121 25.53 -17.87 0.03
CA LEU A 121 25.52 -17.70 -1.43
C LEU A 121 24.78 -16.42 -1.77
N VAL A 122 25.39 -15.63 -2.63
CA VAL A 122 24.88 -14.32 -3.05
C VAL A 122 24.85 -14.26 -4.57
N ALA A 123 23.65 -14.16 -5.13
CA ALA A 123 23.46 -13.94 -6.56
C ALA A 123 23.50 -12.44 -6.87
N THR A 124 24.15 -12.09 -7.99
CA THR A 124 24.26 -10.72 -8.48
C THR A 124 23.96 -10.63 -9.96
N LEU A 125 23.71 -9.41 -10.45
CA LEU A 125 23.44 -9.10 -11.86
C LEU A 125 24.37 -7.98 -12.35
N PRO A 126 24.69 -7.92 -13.66
CA PRO A 126 24.07 -8.64 -14.79
C PRO A 126 24.90 -9.81 -15.34
N LYS A 127 25.88 -10.32 -14.60
CA LYS A 127 26.89 -11.26 -15.13
C LYS A 127 26.62 -12.73 -14.85
N GLY A 128 25.46 -13.06 -14.26
CA GLY A 128 25.13 -14.42 -13.82
C GLY A 128 26.07 -14.95 -12.73
N ASN A 129 26.68 -14.05 -11.95
CA ASN A 129 27.62 -14.41 -10.89
C ASN A 129 26.86 -14.88 -9.64
N ILE A 130 27.37 -15.95 -9.03
CA ILE A 130 26.99 -16.37 -7.68
C ILE A 130 28.28 -16.43 -6.87
N TYR A 131 28.34 -15.65 -5.80
CA TYR A 131 29.47 -15.58 -4.89
C TYR A 131 29.22 -16.41 -3.64
N ARG A 132 30.28 -17.00 -3.07
CA ARG A 132 30.28 -17.50 -1.70
C ARG A 132 30.92 -16.46 -0.81
N VAL A 133 30.19 -15.97 0.19
CA VAL A 133 30.61 -14.91 1.12
C VAL A 133 30.75 -15.49 2.52
N LYS A 134 31.89 -15.28 3.15
CA LYS A 134 32.15 -15.70 4.54
C LYS A 134 31.56 -14.72 5.55
N PRO A 135 31.39 -15.12 6.83
CA PRO A 135 30.91 -14.22 7.88
C PRO A 135 31.69 -12.91 8.03
N ASP A 136 32.99 -12.92 7.71
CA ASP A 136 33.90 -11.77 7.74
C ASP A 136 33.86 -10.88 6.49
N GLY A 137 32.99 -11.19 5.52
CA GLY A 137 32.82 -10.44 4.29
C GLY A 137 33.79 -10.80 3.18
N LYS A 138 34.78 -11.67 3.42
CA LYS A 138 35.61 -12.21 2.32
C LYS A 138 34.74 -13.07 1.43
N PHE A 139 34.91 -12.92 0.12
CA PHE A 139 34.12 -13.67 -0.84
C PHE A 139 34.97 -14.21 -1.98
N GLU A 140 34.46 -15.26 -2.62
CA GLU A 140 34.99 -15.81 -3.85
C GLU A 140 33.85 -16.08 -4.83
N LEU A 141 34.17 -16.09 -6.14
CA LEU A 141 33.22 -16.56 -7.14
C LEU A 141 32.95 -18.05 -6.91
N PHE A 142 31.71 -18.40 -6.61
CA PHE A 142 31.29 -19.78 -6.45
C PHE A 142 31.02 -20.42 -7.81
N VAL A 143 30.20 -19.78 -8.63
CA VAL A 143 29.95 -20.19 -10.02
C VAL A 143 29.52 -18.97 -10.84
N LYS A 144 29.82 -18.99 -12.14
CA LYS A 144 29.26 -18.07 -13.13
C LYS A 144 28.37 -18.85 -14.08
N LEU A 145 27.09 -18.51 -14.12
CA LEU A 145 26.13 -19.10 -15.05
C LEU A 145 26.17 -18.34 -16.39
N PRO A 146 25.92 -19.01 -17.54
CA PRO A 146 25.90 -18.37 -18.85
C PRO A 146 24.57 -17.63 -19.10
N VAL A 147 24.18 -16.77 -18.18
CA VAL A 147 22.94 -15.98 -18.18
C VAL A 147 23.20 -14.57 -17.68
N GLU A 148 22.29 -13.65 -17.96
CA GLU A 148 22.40 -12.26 -17.49
C GLU A 148 21.87 -12.13 -16.05
N HIS A 149 20.73 -12.75 -15.76
CA HIS A 149 20.05 -12.60 -14.48
C HIS A 149 19.96 -13.92 -13.74
N VAL A 150 20.35 -13.91 -12.47
CA VAL A 150 20.00 -14.93 -11.48
C VAL A 150 19.07 -14.26 -10.48
N TRP A 151 17.79 -14.61 -10.50
CA TRP A 151 16.76 -13.94 -9.69
C TRP A 151 16.50 -14.65 -8.37
N ASN A 152 16.67 -15.97 -8.33
CA ASN A 152 16.37 -16.77 -7.15
C ASN A 152 17.38 -17.90 -6.96
N LEU A 153 17.55 -18.31 -5.71
CA LEU A 153 18.44 -19.36 -5.26
C LEU A 153 17.72 -20.18 -4.20
N VAL A 154 17.79 -21.50 -4.30
CA VAL A 154 17.31 -22.44 -3.29
C VAL A 154 18.37 -23.51 -3.07
N VAL A 155 18.77 -23.75 -1.81
CA VAL A 155 19.79 -24.75 -1.46
C VAL A 155 19.11 -25.96 -0.82
N VAL A 156 19.36 -27.15 -1.35
CA VAL A 156 18.83 -28.43 -0.85
C VAL A 156 19.98 -29.44 -0.81
N GLY A 157 20.42 -29.81 0.39
CA GLY A 157 21.58 -30.69 0.55
C GLY A 157 22.81 -30.11 -0.15
N ASN A 158 23.37 -30.87 -1.11
CA ASN A 158 24.53 -30.45 -1.91
C ASN A 158 24.16 -29.75 -3.23
N THR A 159 22.88 -29.46 -3.47
CA THR A 159 22.40 -28.88 -4.74
C THR A 159 21.92 -27.45 -4.52
N VAL A 160 22.40 -26.54 -5.36
CA VAL A 160 21.88 -25.17 -5.50
C VAL A 160 21.02 -25.11 -6.75
N TYR A 161 19.77 -24.74 -6.58
CA TYR A 161 18.88 -24.41 -7.70
C TYR A 161 18.93 -22.90 -7.94
N ALA A 162 19.13 -22.49 -9.18
CA ALA A 162 19.17 -21.08 -9.57
C ALA A 162 18.14 -20.77 -10.66
N GLY A 163 17.24 -19.83 -10.37
CA GLY A 163 16.23 -19.34 -11.32
C GLY A 163 16.76 -18.16 -12.11
N THR A 164 16.63 -18.20 -13.44
CA THR A 164 17.34 -17.27 -14.33
C THR A 164 16.45 -16.42 -15.23
N GLY A 165 17.06 -15.44 -15.89
CA GLY A 165 16.50 -14.65 -16.98
C GLY A 165 17.59 -14.01 -17.86
N PRO A 166 17.27 -13.38 -19.00
CA PRO A 166 15.95 -13.25 -19.65
C PRO A 166 15.50 -14.50 -20.44
N LYS A 167 16.19 -15.62 -20.28
CA LYS A 167 15.72 -16.95 -20.67
C LYS A 167 15.36 -17.71 -19.40
N ALA A 168 14.07 -17.99 -19.22
CA ALA A 168 13.57 -18.66 -18.02
C ALA A 168 14.09 -20.10 -17.96
N ALA A 169 15.02 -20.34 -17.03
CA ALA A 169 15.56 -21.65 -16.75
C ALA A 169 15.83 -21.83 -15.25
N VAL A 170 15.83 -23.09 -14.82
CA VAL A 170 16.33 -23.53 -13.52
C VAL A 170 17.63 -24.28 -13.76
N TYR A 171 18.72 -23.76 -13.20
CA TYR A 171 20.00 -24.45 -13.17
C TYR A 171 20.13 -25.26 -11.88
N LYS A 172 20.70 -26.47 -11.99
CA LYS A 172 21.26 -27.22 -10.85
C LYS A 172 22.76 -27.01 -10.81
N VAL A 173 23.26 -26.58 -9.67
CA VAL A 173 24.69 -26.46 -9.38
C VAL A 173 25.04 -27.38 -8.23
N ASP A 174 26.01 -28.25 -8.43
CA ASP A 174 26.55 -29.09 -7.36
C ASP A 174 27.54 -28.29 -6.50
N MET A 175 27.33 -28.30 -5.19
CA MET A 175 28.09 -27.46 -4.25
C MET A 175 29.57 -27.84 -4.16
N ALA A 176 29.91 -29.11 -4.39
CA ALA A 176 31.27 -29.63 -4.25
C ALA A 176 32.08 -29.42 -5.53
N THR A 177 31.51 -29.80 -6.67
CA THR A 177 32.18 -29.75 -7.98
C THR A 177 32.01 -28.41 -8.69
N LYS A 178 31.09 -27.55 -8.21
CA LYS A 178 30.69 -26.28 -8.85
C LYS A 178 30.12 -26.47 -10.27
N LYS A 179 29.81 -27.71 -10.67
CA LYS A 179 29.25 -28.03 -11.99
C LYS A 179 27.81 -27.52 -12.08
N ALA A 180 27.55 -26.63 -13.05
CA ALA A 180 26.23 -26.11 -13.35
C ALA A 180 25.63 -26.81 -14.58
N THR A 181 24.34 -27.14 -14.51
CA THR A 181 23.58 -27.73 -15.62
C THR A 181 22.20 -27.09 -15.70
N ALA A 182 21.75 -26.71 -16.90
CA ALA A 182 20.37 -26.31 -17.11
C ALA A 182 19.49 -27.54 -16.91
N TRP A 183 18.67 -27.53 -15.86
CA TRP A 183 17.86 -28.67 -15.43
C TRP A 183 16.46 -28.63 -16.02
N TRP A 184 15.90 -27.43 -16.15
CA TRP A 184 14.59 -27.19 -16.74
C TRP A 184 14.54 -25.80 -17.37
N SER A 185 13.72 -25.62 -18.41
CA SER A 185 13.46 -24.33 -19.05
C SER A 185 12.02 -24.27 -19.56
N VAL A 186 11.52 -23.05 -19.70
CA VAL A 186 10.20 -22.76 -20.28
C VAL A 186 10.33 -21.55 -21.21
N ASP A 187 9.44 -21.45 -22.20
CA ASP A 187 9.39 -20.31 -23.13
C ASP A 187 8.80 -19.07 -22.45
N GLU A 188 9.55 -18.53 -21.49
CA GLU A 188 9.26 -17.29 -20.75
C GLU A 188 10.57 -16.55 -20.43
N LYS A 189 10.47 -15.36 -19.84
CA LYS A 189 11.64 -14.51 -19.62
C LYS A 189 12.36 -14.79 -18.30
N HIS A 190 11.61 -14.97 -17.21
CA HIS A 190 12.19 -14.99 -15.87
C HIS A 190 11.59 -16.08 -15.00
N ILE A 191 12.46 -16.78 -14.26
CA ILE A 191 12.08 -17.54 -13.06
C ILE A 191 12.27 -16.61 -11.86
N MET A 192 11.18 -16.05 -11.33
CA MET A 192 11.20 -15.01 -10.30
C MET A 192 11.11 -15.59 -8.88
N ALA A 193 10.27 -16.61 -8.71
CA ALA A 193 9.96 -17.21 -7.42
C ALA A 193 10.33 -18.70 -7.41
N MET A 194 10.89 -19.19 -6.30
CA MET A 194 11.26 -20.59 -6.14
C MET A 194 11.12 -21.02 -4.67
N GLN A 195 10.52 -22.18 -4.44
CA GLN A 195 10.46 -22.82 -3.11
C GLN A 195 10.57 -24.33 -3.26
N PHE A 196 11.48 -24.95 -2.52
CA PHE A 196 11.57 -26.40 -2.46
C PHE A 196 10.58 -26.95 -1.42
N VAL A 197 9.84 -27.98 -1.82
CA VAL A 197 8.91 -28.71 -0.96
C VAL A 197 9.38 -30.16 -0.85
N PRO A 198 9.81 -30.61 0.34
CA PRO A 198 10.29 -31.97 0.54
C PRO A 198 9.32 -33.02 0.00
N LYS A 199 9.85 -34.04 -0.69
CA LYS A 199 9.09 -35.13 -1.34
C LYS A 199 8.20 -34.73 -2.52
N LYS A 200 7.97 -33.43 -2.77
CA LYS A 200 7.21 -32.95 -3.94
C LYS A 200 8.14 -32.42 -5.04
N GLY A 201 9.16 -31.64 -4.68
CA GLY A 201 10.09 -31.03 -5.63
C GLY A 201 10.12 -29.51 -5.51
N LEU A 202 10.52 -28.84 -6.59
CA LEU A 202 10.69 -27.39 -6.63
C LEU A 202 9.46 -26.73 -7.25
N ILE A 203 8.82 -25.81 -6.53
CA ILE A 203 7.78 -24.93 -7.07
C ILE A 203 8.46 -23.69 -7.63
N VAL A 204 8.09 -23.29 -8.84
CA VAL A 204 8.65 -22.13 -9.53
C VAL A 204 7.56 -21.21 -10.05
N GLY A 205 7.79 -19.91 -9.96
CA GLY A 205 6.92 -18.87 -10.49
C GLY A 205 7.62 -18.06 -11.59
N THR A 206 6.88 -17.72 -12.64
CA THR A 206 7.44 -17.12 -13.86
C THR A 206 6.93 -15.70 -14.15
N SER A 207 7.61 -15.03 -15.07
CA SER A 207 7.22 -13.76 -15.69
C SER A 207 7.69 -13.77 -17.16
N PRO A 208 6.90 -13.25 -18.13
CA PRO A 208 5.72 -12.41 -17.94
C PRO A 208 4.36 -13.13 -17.93
N GLU A 209 4.29 -14.45 -18.02
CA GLU A 209 2.99 -15.14 -18.15
C GLU A 209 2.34 -15.48 -16.81
N ALA A 210 2.97 -15.11 -15.68
CA ALA A 210 2.47 -15.36 -14.33
C ALA A 210 2.03 -16.83 -14.10
N ARG A 211 2.88 -17.79 -14.46
CA ARG A 211 2.60 -19.22 -14.27
C ARG A 211 3.34 -19.80 -13.09
N VAL A 212 2.72 -20.77 -12.44
CA VAL A 212 3.33 -21.56 -11.36
C VAL A 212 3.48 -23.00 -11.81
N TYR A 213 4.69 -23.54 -11.72
CA TYR A 213 4.98 -24.93 -12.07
C TYR A 213 5.52 -25.69 -10.85
N LEU A 214 5.22 -26.98 -10.78
CA LEU A 214 5.92 -27.94 -9.93
C LEU A 214 6.91 -28.72 -10.79
N LEU A 215 8.16 -28.75 -10.36
CA LEU A 215 9.25 -29.52 -10.93
C LEU A 215 9.55 -30.66 -9.96
N PRO A 216 9.03 -31.88 -10.18
CA PRO A 216 9.33 -33.03 -9.35
C PRO A 216 10.84 -33.29 -9.28
N GLU A 217 11.30 -33.82 -8.15
CA GLU A 217 12.71 -34.17 -8.01
C GLU A 217 13.10 -35.28 -9.00
N ALA A 218 14.13 -35.02 -9.80
CA ALA A 218 14.61 -35.92 -10.84
C ALA A 218 16.12 -35.72 -11.04
N THR A 219 16.83 -36.79 -11.41
CA THR A 219 18.25 -36.74 -11.78
C THR A 219 18.47 -36.04 -13.12
N GLY A 220 17.64 -36.35 -14.11
CA GLY A 220 17.55 -35.67 -15.41
C GLY A 220 16.49 -34.56 -15.41
N ALA A 221 16.06 -34.11 -16.59
CA ALA A 221 15.02 -33.09 -16.71
C ALA A 221 13.73 -33.51 -15.97
N PRO A 222 13.11 -32.61 -15.19
CA PRO A 222 11.91 -32.94 -14.43
C PRO A 222 10.70 -33.03 -15.37
N ALA A 223 9.76 -33.91 -15.05
CA ALA A 223 8.42 -33.90 -15.64
C ALA A 223 7.62 -32.73 -15.03
N ALA A 224 7.92 -31.51 -15.47
CA ALA A 224 7.31 -30.30 -14.94
C ALA A 224 5.79 -30.30 -15.18
N ARG A 225 5.04 -29.83 -14.18
CA ARG A 225 3.59 -29.73 -14.21
C ARG A 225 3.18 -28.29 -13.94
N LEU A 226 2.39 -27.70 -14.84
CA LEU A 226 1.72 -26.44 -14.57
C LEU A 226 0.71 -26.64 -13.43
N LEU A 227 0.88 -25.87 -12.35
CA LEU A 227 -0.07 -25.82 -11.24
C LEU A 227 -1.20 -24.83 -11.54
N TYR A 228 -0.83 -23.65 -12.03
CA TYR A 228 -1.80 -22.59 -12.32
C TYR A 228 -1.25 -21.57 -13.33
N ASP A 229 -2.15 -21.00 -14.12
CA ASP A 229 -1.91 -19.90 -15.07
C ASP A 229 -2.76 -18.70 -14.64
N PHE A 230 -2.12 -17.65 -14.12
CA PHE A 230 -2.81 -16.48 -13.59
C PHE A 230 -2.93 -15.37 -14.64
N SER A 231 -3.96 -14.54 -14.52
CA SER A 231 -4.16 -13.38 -15.41
C SER A 231 -3.20 -12.20 -15.17
N GLY A 232 -2.23 -12.34 -14.27
CA GLY A 232 -1.21 -11.33 -14.00
C GLY A 232 -0.07 -11.37 -15.03
N ASN A 233 1.01 -10.65 -14.76
CA ASN A 233 2.23 -10.74 -15.57
C ASN A 233 3.52 -11.02 -14.79
N GLU A 234 3.41 -11.36 -13.51
CA GLU A 234 4.54 -11.79 -12.69
C GLU A 234 4.07 -12.63 -11.50
N ILE A 235 4.71 -13.78 -11.30
CA ILE A 235 4.75 -14.42 -9.98
C ILE A 235 5.97 -13.88 -9.23
N ARG A 236 5.75 -12.94 -8.30
CA ARG A 236 6.86 -12.25 -7.65
C ARG A 236 7.56 -13.12 -6.62
N ASP A 237 6.76 -13.79 -5.79
CA ASP A 237 7.23 -14.61 -4.68
C ASP A 237 6.17 -15.63 -4.29
N LEU A 238 6.57 -16.69 -3.58
CA LEU A 238 5.67 -17.73 -3.10
C LEU A 238 6.17 -18.35 -1.79
N VAL A 239 5.23 -18.75 -0.94
CA VAL A 239 5.50 -19.47 0.32
C VAL A 239 4.59 -20.69 0.43
N VAL A 240 5.02 -21.69 1.20
CA VAL A 240 4.30 -22.97 1.34
C VAL A 240 3.95 -23.20 2.80
N HIS A 241 2.66 -23.38 3.09
CA HIS A 241 2.15 -23.75 4.41
C HIS A 241 1.49 -25.13 4.34
N GLY A 242 2.16 -26.14 4.90
CA GLY A 242 1.72 -27.53 4.75
C GLY A 242 1.72 -27.96 3.28
N GLU A 243 0.54 -28.27 2.75
CA GLU A 243 0.38 -28.60 1.32
C GLU A 243 -0.11 -27.43 0.45
N THR A 244 -0.39 -26.29 1.07
CA THR A 244 -0.95 -25.10 0.44
C THR A 244 0.16 -24.15 0.00
N VAL A 245 0.01 -23.58 -1.18
CA VAL A 245 0.95 -22.58 -1.73
C VAL A 245 0.27 -21.22 -1.72
N TYR A 246 0.92 -20.21 -1.15
CA TYR A 246 0.51 -18.82 -1.28
C TYR A 246 1.40 -18.13 -2.30
N VAL A 247 0.76 -17.44 -3.25
CA VAL A 247 1.43 -16.91 -4.44
C VAL A 247 1.14 -15.42 -4.56
N ALA A 248 2.19 -14.60 -4.63
CA ALA A 248 2.08 -13.18 -4.95
C ALA A 248 2.08 -13.00 -6.46
N VAL A 249 0.94 -12.57 -7.00
CA VAL A 249 0.71 -12.34 -8.42
C VAL A 249 0.58 -10.84 -8.65
N ASN A 250 1.41 -10.29 -9.53
CA ASN A 250 1.35 -8.88 -9.89
C ASN A 250 0.88 -8.69 -11.33
N GLN A 251 0.21 -7.57 -11.58
CA GLN A 251 -0.01 -7.00 -12.91
C GLN A 251 0.76 -5.68 -12.97
N LEU A 252 1.99 -5.72 -13.43
CA LEU A 252 2.89 -4.57 -13.49
C LEU A 252 2.72 -3.80 -14.80
N GLN A 253 2.66 -2.47 -14.70
CA GLN A 253 2.74 -1.55 -15.82
C GLN A 253 4.13 -0.93 -15.86
N TYR A 254 4.86 -1.19 -16.94
CA TYR A 254 6.19 -0.66 -17.14
C TYR A 254 6.14 0.60 -18.00
N ARG A 255 6.94 1.61 -17.66
CA ARG A 255 7.17 2.73 -18.59
C ARG A 255 8.00 2.21 -19.75
N SER A 256 7.41 2.12 -20.94
CA SER A 256 8.21 1.93 -22.15
C SER A 256 9.03 3.20 -22.40
N THR A 257 10.36 3.07 -22.44
CA THR A 257 11.24 4.11 -22.99
C THR A 257 11.53 3.90 -24.47
N ALA A 258 10.76 3.05 -25.17
CA ALA A 258 10.83 3.00 -26.61
C ALA A 258 10.38 4.36 -27.15
N SER A 259 11.27 5.05 -27.85
CA SER A 259 10.94 6.19 -28.69
C SER A 259 9.82 5.75 -29.64
N SER A 260 8.58 6.09 -29.31
CA SER A 260 7.54 6.11 -30.32
C SER A 260 7.98 7.11 -31.39
N PRO A 261 7.72 6.86 -32.69
CA PRO A 261 8.01 7.85 -33.71
C PRO A 261 7.09 9.05 -33.47
N THR A 262 7.58 10.06 -32.75
CA THR A 262 6.93 11.36 -32.67
C THR A 262 6.94 11.93 -34.07
N THR A 263 5.79 11.94 -34.72
CA THR A 263 5.47 12.98 -35.70
C THR A 263 5.70 14.31 -34.98
N GLU A 264 6.68 15.09 -35.44
CA GLU A 264 6.96 16.42 -34.92
C GLU A 264 5.71 17.28 -35.00
N LEU A 265 5.12 17.60 -33.85
CA LEU A 265 4.25 18.76 -33.71
C LEU A 265 5.12 19.94 -33.28
N LYS A 266 5.06 21.00 -34.09
CA LYS A 266 5.76 22.27 -33.85
C LYS A 266 5.37 22.88 -32.49
N PRO A 267 6.29 23.60 -31.83
CA PRO A 267 6.09 24.11 -30.48
C PRO A 267 5.23 25.38 -30.47
N GLU A 268 4.31 25.46 -29.51
CA GLU A 268 3.78 26.74 -29.00
C GLU A 268 4.11 26.88 -27.51
N ASN A 269 4.28 28.14 -27.13
CA ASN A 269 5.04 28.71 -26.02
C ASN A 269 4.60 28.37 -24.58
N GLU A 270 5.63 28.37 -23.70
CA GLU A 270 5.66 28.79 -22.27
C GLU A 270 4.86 27.95 -21.24
N THR A 271 5.31 27.66 -20.01
CA THR A 271 6.25 28.32 -19.08
C THR A 271 6.89 27.29 -18.11
N LYS A 272 8.06 27.65 -17.53
CA LYS A 272 8.94 26.82 -16.70
C LYS A 272 8.45 26.64 -15.25
N VAL A 273 8.61 25.43 -14.70
CA VAL A 273 8.75 25.16 -13.25
C VAL A 273 10.04 24.35 -13.03
N PRO A 274 10.98 24.76 -12.15
CA PRO A 274 12.21 24.02 -11.94
C PRO A 274 11.98 22.81 -11.01
N LYS A 275 12.11 21.59 -11.54
CA LYS A 275 12.37 20.39 -10.75
C LYS A 275 13.88 20.13 -10.73
N ALA A 276 14.41 19.91 -9.53
CA ALA A 276 15.83 19.64 -9.28
C ALA A 276 16.38 18.52 -10.18
N PRO A 277 17.64 18.64 -10.65
CA PRO A 277 18.22 17.67 -11.57
C PRO A 277 18.69 16.44 -10.78
N ILE A 278 17.96 15.33 -10.92
CA ILE A 278 18.60 14.02 -10.81
C ILE A 278 19.25 13.80 -12.18
N THR A 279 20.58 13.82 -12.22
CA THR A 279 21.38 13.69 -13.45
C THR A 279 20.99 12.42 -14.22
N ALA A 280 20.45 12.61 -15.41
CA ALA A 280 19.96 11.56 -16.31
C ALA A 280 21.07 10.65 -16.89
N MET A 281 22.35 10.91 -16.59
CA MET A 281 23.48 10.19 -17.19
C MET A 281 23.84 8.86 -16.52
N GLU A 282 23.38 8.57 -15.30
CA GLU A 282 23.74 7.32 -14.59
C GLU A 282 22.73 6.17 -14.79
N ARG A 283 21.60 6.42 -15.46
CA ARG A 283 20.53 5.41 -15.67
C ARG A 283 20.77 4.43 -16.81
N LYS A 284 21.91 4.51 -17.50
CA LYS A 284 22.12 3.79 -18.78
C LYS A 284 22.22 2.26 -18.65
N ASN A 285 22.42 1.75 -17.43
CA ASN A 285 22.66 0.31 -17.18
C ASN A 285 21.64 -0.35 -16.23
N LEU A 286 20.55 0.33 -15.84
CA LEU A 286 19.45 -0.31 -15.12
C LEU A 286 18.51 -1.01 -16.12
N PRO A 287 17.91 -2.17 -15.80
CA PRO A 287 16.91 -2.79 -16.66
C PRO A 287 15.84 -1.75 -17.04
N ALA A 288 15.61 -1.59 -18.35
CA ALA A 288 14.86 -0.47 -18.96
C ALA A 288 13.34 -0.45 -18.68
N HIS A 289 12.89 -0.97 -17.54
CA HIS A 289 11.49 -1.11 -17.19
C HIS A 289 11.26 -0.64 -15.75
N GLN A 290 11.16 0.68 -15.55
CA GLN A 290 10.69 1.20 -14.27
C GLN A 290 9.19 0.88 -14.17
N VAL A 291 8.82 0.10 -13.15
CA VAL A 291 7.41 -0.11 -12.78
C VAL A 291 6.81 1.24 -12.41
N VAL A 292 5.76 1.66 -13.10
CA VAL A 292 5.07 2.93 -12.86
C VAL A 292 3.89 2.75 -11.92
N SER A 293 3.21 1.61 -12.06
CA SER A 293 1.98 1.25 -11.40
C SER A 293 1.77 -0.25 -11.52
N GLY A 294 0.91 -0.80 -10.69
CA GLY A 294 0.46 -2.17 -10.81
C GLY A 294 -0.72 -2.47 -9.90
N THR A 295 -1.26 -3.66 -10.06
CA THR A 295 -2.11 -4.30 -9.07
C THR A 295 -1.42 -5.55 -8.54
N GLY A 296 -1.76 -5.96 -7.32
CA GLY A 296 -1.20 -7.14 -6.69
C GLY A 296 -2.31 -7.96 -6.06
N SER A 297 -2.21 -9.29 -6.15
CA SER A 297 -3.09 -10.21 -5.43
C SER A 297 -2.25 -11.30 -4.77
N ILE A 298 -2.69 -11.78 -3.61
CA ILE A 298 -2.20 -13.04 -3.03
C ILE A 298 -3.26 -14.09 -3.23
N TYR A 299 -2.87 -15.21 -3.82
CA TYR A 299 -3.72 -16.38 -4.02
C TYR A 299 -3.27 -17.53 -3.15
N MET A 300 -4.22 -18.29 -2.64
CA MET A 300 -4.03 -19.58 -1.99
C MET A 300 -4.31 -20.68 -3.03
N LEU A 301 -3.37 -21.60 -3.20
CA LEU A 301 -3.50 -22.81 -4.02
C LEU A 301 -3.47 -24.05 -3.12
N GLY A 302 -4.59 -24.76 -3.04
CA GLY A 302 -4.76 -25.97 -2.26
C GLY A 302 -4.23 -27.23 -2.96
N ALA A 303 -4.03 -28.29 -2.19
CA ALA A 303 -3.47 -29.55 -2.68
C ALA A 303 -4.36 -30.26 -3.71
N ARG A 304 -5.68 -30.00 -3.70
CA ARG A 304 -6.65 -30.62 -4.61
C ARG A 304 -7.04 -29.71 -5.77
N GLY A 305 -6.31 -28.61 -5.96
CA GLY A 305 -6.58 -27.61 -6.98
C GLY A 305 -7.55 -26.52 -6.53
N GLU A 306 -7.86 -26.44 -5.23
CA GLU A 306 -8.57 -25.27 -4.69
C GLU A 306 -7.77 -24.00 -4.99
N MET A 307 -8.46 -22.93 -5.38
CA MET A 307 -7.85 -21.62 -5.61
C MET A 307 -8.73 -20.55 -5.00
N GLU A 308 -8.13 -19.68 -4.20
CA GLU A 308 -8.83 -18.53 -3.62
C GLU A 308 -7.94 -17.30 -3.65
N LYS A 309 -8.50 -16.16 -4.08
CA LYS A 309 -7.85 -14.87 -3.91
C LYS A 309 -8.06 -14.41 -2.46
N VAL A 310 -7.00 -14.41 -1.66
CA VAL A 310 -7.07 -14.13 -0.22
C VAL A 310 -6.71 -12.68 0.13
N LEU A 311 -6.08 -11.95 -0.80
CA LEU A 311 -5.84 -10.51 -0.68
C LEU A 311 -5.74 -9.88 -2.07
N ASP A 312 -6.27 -8.67 -2.21
CA ASP A 312 -6.19 -7.87 -3.44
C ASP A 312 -5.81 -6.43 -3.07
N ILE A 313 -4.83 -5.87 -3.76
CA ILE A 313 -4.47 -4.45 -3.67
C ILE A 313 -4.66 -3.80 -5.04
N ALA A 314 -5.64 -2.90 -5.12
CA ALA A 314 -6.02 -2.24 -6.37
C ALA A 314 -4.98 -1.24 -6.88
N ARG A 315 -4.08 -0.79 -6.02
CA ARG A 315 -3.00 0.15 -6.36
C ARG A 315 -1.73 -0.20 -5.60
N GLY A 316 -0.90 -1.02 -6.22
CA GLY A 316 0.34 -1.50 -5.65
C GLY A 316 0.73 -2.85 -6.21
N TYR A 317 1.83 -3.42 -5.72
CA TYR A 317 2.30 -4.72 -6.14
C TYR A 317 3.13 -5.35 -5.04
N PHE A 318 3.04 -6.67 -4.91
CA PHE A 318 3.79 -7.38 -3.89
C PHE A 318 5.27 -7.46 -4.28
N THR A 319 6.16 -7.39 -3.28
CA THR A 319 7.62 -7.47 -3.49
C THR A 319 8.25 -8.69 -2.83
N GLN A 320 7.66 -9.20 -1.75
CA GLN A 320 8.12 -10.38 -1.02
C GLN A 320 6.94 -11.00 -0.24
N LEU A 321 6.96 -12.32 -0.07
CA LEU A 321 6.12 -13.03 0.89
C LEU A 321 6.96 -13.67 2.01
N GLN A 322 6.37 -13.82 3.20
CA GLN A 322 6.92 -14.61 4.30
C GLN A 322 5.79 -15.38 4.99
N LEU A 323 6.04 -16.65 5.30
CA LEU A 323 5.20 -17.43 6.22
C LEU A 323 5.82 -17.39 7.62
N GLU A 324 5.01 -17.06 8.62
CA GLU A 324 5.38 -17.14 10.04
C GLU A 324 4.18 -17.70 10.81
N GLY A 325 4.34 -18.84 11.47
CA GLY A 325 3.21 -19.53 12.12
C GLY A 325 2.09 -19.86 11.13
N ASP A 326 0.86 -19.50 11.49
CA ASP A 326 -0.35 -19.67 10.67
C ASP A 326 -0.65 -18.41 9.82
N ARG A 327 0.32 -17.53 9.57
CA ARG A 327 0.13 -16.26 8.86
C ARG A 327 1.07 -16.07 7.69
N VAL A 328 0.51 -15.59 6.59
CA VAL A 328 1.26 -15.15 5.42
C VAL A 328 1.34 -13.64 5.44
N TYR A 329 2.55 -13.12 5.28
CA TYR A 329 2.83 -11.69 5.19
C TYR A 329 3.26 -11.33 3.77
N GLY A 330 2.84 -10.17 3.29
CA GLY A 330 3.23 -9.65 1.98
C GLY A 330 3.54 -8.17 2.03
N SER A 331 4.70 -7.77 1.50
CA SER A 331 5.10 -6.36 1.41
C SER A 331 4.69 -5.73 0.09
N ASP A 332 4.32 -4.46 0.12
CA ASP A 332 3.91 -3.68 -1.05
C ASP A 332 4.97 -2.66 -1.50
N GLY A 333 5.23 -2.67 -2.81
CA GLY A 333 6.14 -1.76 -3.50
C GLY A 333 5.55 -0.39 -3.87
N HIS A 334 4.35 -0.02 -3.40
CA HIS A 334 3.71 1.26 -3.72
C HIS A 334 3.23 2.11 -2.53
N SER A 335 2.75 1.49 -1.46
CA SER A 335 2.17 2.19 -0.29
C SER A 335 2.99 2.10 0.99
N GLY A 336 4.15 1.45 0.99
CA GLY A 336 4.98 1.34 2.21
C GLY A 336 4.40 0.39 3.25
N ARG A 337 3.55 -0.55 2.84
CA ARG A 337 2.76 -1.40 3.74
C ARG A 337 3.21 -2.85 3.72
N ILE A 338 3.03 -3.51 4.86
CA ILE A 338 3.07 -4.97 4.96
C ILE A 338 1.68 -5.43 5.40
N TYR A 339 1.15 -6.40 4.66
CA TYR A 339 -0.13 -7.05 4.93
C TYR A 339 0.12 -8.38 5.62
N SER A 340 -0.81 -8.82 6.47
CA SER A 340 -0.87 -10.19 6.99
C SER A 340 -2.18 -10.83 6.58
N ILE A 341 -2.19 -12.15 6.39
CA ILE A 341 -3.34 -12.98 6.09
C ILE A 341 -3.30 -14.20 7.00
N GLU A 342 -4.35 -14.40 7.79
CA GLU A 342 -4.54 -15.61 8.58
C GLU A 342 -4.87 -16.79 7.67
N THR A 343 -4.10 -17.88 7.73
CA THR A 343 -4.20 -18.99 6.77
C THR A 343 -5.50 -19.79 6.88
N LYS A 344 -6.18 -19.74 8.04
CA LYS A 344 -7.42 -20.48 8.29
C LYS A 344 -8.70 -19.73 7.91
N THR A 345 -8.70 -18.41 8.08
CA THR A 345 -9.91 -17.57 7.91
C THR A 345 -9.79 -16.54 6.79
N PHE A 346 -8.60 -16.41 6.20
CA PHE A 346 -8.23 -15.37 5.24
C PHE A 346 -8.52 -13.94 5.72
N SER A 347 -8.60 -13.76 7.05
CA SER A 347 -8.66 -12.44 7.65
C SER A 347 -7.35 -11.73 7.41
N ALA A 348 -7.43 -10.56 6.77
CA ALA A 348 -6.27 -9.76 6.41
C ALA A 348 -6.15 -8.51 7.30
N ALA A 349 -4.95 -7.94 7.37
CA ALA A 349 -4.69 -6.67 8.04
C ALA A 349 -3.46 -5.98 7.47
N ILE A 350 -3.41 -4.65 7.49
CA ILE A 350 -2.14 -3.91 7.39
C ILE A 350 -1.49 -3.99 8.76
N VAL A 351 -0.25 -4.48 8.83
CA VAL A 351 0.45 -4.75 10.10
C VAL A 351 1.63 -3.83 10.36
N VAL A 352 2.17 -3.23 9.30
CA VAL A 352 3.27 -2.27 9.31
C VAL A 352 3.02 -1.25 8.21
N GLU A 353 3.33 0.01 8.52
CA GLU A 353 3.39 1.12 7.57
C GLU A 353 4.70 1.89 7.82
N VAL A 354 5.48 2.12 6.76
CA VAL A 354 6.71 2.91 6.80
C VAL A 354 6.54 4.22 6.01
N GLU A 355 7.48 5.14 6.15
CA GLU A 355 7.40 6.45 5.48
C GLU A 355 7.64 6.35 3.96
N GLU A 356 8.52 5.44 3.55
CA GLU A 356 8.86 5.20 2.16
C GLU A 356 7.75 4.42 1.45
N ARG A 357 7.59 4.70 0.16
CA ARG A 357 6.49 4.13 -0.63
C ARG A 357 6.72 2.66 -0.98
N GLN A 358 7.96 2.19 -0.99
CA GLN A 358 8.27 0.86 -1.48
C GLN A 358 8.88 0.04 -0.35
N VAL A 359 8.18 -0.96 0.16
CA VAL A 359 8.84 -2.01 0.94
C VAL A 359 9.43 -3.00 -0.04
N LEU A 360 10.75 -3.17 -0.04
CA LEU A 360 11.48 -4.02 -1.01
C LEU A 360 11.85 -5.37 -0.43
N GLY A 361 11.93 -5.45 0.91
CA GLY A 361 12.04 -6.71 1.60
C GLY A 361 11.80 -6.55 3.09
N PHE A 362 11.44 -7.65 3.75
CA PHE A 362 11.20 -7.66 5.18
C PHE A 362 11.47 -9.02 5.80
N LEU A 363 11.59 -9.02 7.12
CA LEU A 363 11.66 -10.19 7.97
C LEU A 363 10.79 -9.95 9.19
N LEU A 364 9.95 -10.92 9.52
CA LEU A 364 9.23 -10.99 10.78
C LEU A 364 9.70 -12.21 11.56
N LYS A 365 9.72 -12.08 12.88
CA LYS A 365 10.12 -13.16 13.79
C LYS A 365 9.18 -13.19 14.98
N ASN A 366 8.58 -14.35 15.20
CA ASN A 366 7.59 -14.62 16.25
C ASN A 366 6.43 -13.59 16.28
N GLU A 367 6.13 -12.96 15.15
CA GLU A 367 5.12 -11.89 15.01
C GLU A 367 5.31 -10.70 15.98
N LYS A 368 6.52 -10.51 16.51
CA LYS A 368 6.81 -9.53 17.58
C LYS A 368 7.97 -8.63 17.25
N GLU A 369 8.91 -9.11 16.46
CA GLU A 369 10.09 -8.35 16.06
C GLU A 369 10.34 -8.59 14.58
N GLY A 370 11.18 -7.77 13.99
CA GLY A 370 11.47 -7.89 12.58
C GLY A 370 12.31 -6.75 12.06
N PHE A 371 12.42 -6.71 10.74
CA PHE A 371 13.23 -5.76 10.02
C PHE A 371 12.62 -5.50 8.65
N VAL A 372 12.68 -4.26 8.18
CA VAL A 372 12.16 -3.85 6.87
C VAL A 372 13.23 -3.06 6.14
N VAL A 373 13.36 -3.31 4.85
CA VAL A 373 14.12 -2.47 3.93
C VAL A 373 13.19 -1.88 2.88
N ALA A 374 13.35 -0.59 2.65
CA ALA A 374 12.49 0.19 1.79
C ALA A 374 13.27 0.95 0.70
N GLY A 375 12.59 1.28 -0.40
CA GLY A 375 13.10 2.02 -1.55
C GLY A 375 12.93 3.54 -1.45
N ASP A 376 13.10 4.24 -2.58
CA ASP A 376 12.98 5.71 -2.69
C ASP A 376 13.89 6.51 -1.73
N GLY A 377 15.16 6.09 -1.64
CA GLY A 377 16.17 6.73 -0.77
C GLY A 377 16.81 5.79 0.26
N ALA A 378 16.58 4.47 0.10
CA ALA A 378 17.05 3.38 0.97
C ALA A 378 16.86 3.64 2.46
N ALA A 379 15.82 3.05 3.04
CA ALA A 379 15.59 3.09 4.48
C ALA A 379 15.55 1.68 5.07
N ALA A 380 15.96 1.57 6.32
CA ALA A 380 15.82 0.37 7.11
C ALA A 380 15.07 0.67 8.40
N TYR A 381 14.25 -0.29 8.84
CA TYR A 381 13.46 -0.18 10.06
C TYR A 381 13.64 -1.42 10.91
N ALA A 382 13.81 -1.22 12.21
CA ALA A 382 13.59 -2.26 13.21
C ALA A 382 12.08 -2.32 13.50
N LEU A 383 11.52 -3.52 13.46
CA LEU A 383 10.14 -3.76 13.88
C LEU A 383 10.14 -4.32 15.30
N SER A 384 9.28 -3.77 16.15
CA SER A 384 9.07 -4.32 17.49
C SER A 384 7.64 -4.13 17.95
N ARG A 385 7.14 -5.11 18.71
CA ARG A 385 5.93 -5.02 19.51
C ARG A 385 6.26 -4.36 20.84
N ASP A 386 6.72 -3.11 20.75
CA ASP A 386 7.11 -2.32 21.92
C ASP A 386 5.86 -1.95 22.72
N ARG A 387 5.56 -2.74 23.76
CA ARG A 387 4.39 -2.55 24.63
C ARG A 387 4.46 -1.28 25.47
N GLY A 388 5.64 -0.66 25.59
CA GLY A 388 5.85 0.56 26.36
C GLY A 388 5.63 1.85 25.56
N LYS A 389 5.53 1.77 24.23
CA LYS A 389 5.24 2.92 23.39
C LYS A 389 3.75 3.04 23.10
N GLU A 390 3.30 4.28 22.94
CA GLU A 390 1.94 4.56 22.49
C GLU A 390 1.75 4.06 21.05
N VAL A 391 0.52 3.73 20.68
CA VAL A 391 0.07 3.46 19.32
C VAL A 391 -0.70 4.68 18.87
N THR A 392 -0.46 5.12 17.64
CA THR A 392 -1.12 6.30 17.09
C THR A 392 -1.77 5.98 15.76
N TYR A 393 -2.98 6.47 15.56
CA TYR A 393 -3.63 6.54 14.26
C TYR A 393 -4.12 7.96 14.00
N THR A 394 -3.76 8.52 12.84
CA THR A 394 -4.17 9.86 12.40
C THR A 394 -5.02 9.71 11.15
N SER A 395 -6.24 10.29 11.17
CA SER A 395 -7.15 10.23 10.03
C SER A 395 -6.64 11.06 8.84
N VAL A 396 -7.22 10.85 7.66
CA VAL A 396 -7.18 11.87 6.60
C VAL A 396 -7.87 13.16 7.05
N ALA A 397 -7.65 14.24 6.31
CA ALA A 397 -8.48 15.42 6.39
C ALA A 397 -9.86 15.10 5.81
N MET A 398 -10.91 15.17 6.62
CA MET A 398 -12.28 15.11 6.16
C MET A 398 -12.70 16.49 5.64
N ASP A 399 -13.15 16.56 4.39
CA ASP A 399 -13.76 17.76 3.81
C ASP A 399 -15.26 17.79 4.13
N ALA A 400 -15.71 18.78 4.89
CA ALA A 400 -17.13 19.01 5.15
C ALA A 400 -17.85 19.71 3.97
N GLY A 401 -17.13 20.05 2.90
CA GLY A 401 -17.60 20.78 1.72
C GLY A 401 -17.69 22.29 1.95
N VAL A 402 -18.29 22.68 3.07
CA VAL A 402 -18.43 24.07 3.53
C VAL A 402 -17.93 24.20 4.97
N PRO A 403 -17.58 25.41 5.44
CA PRO A 403 -17.27 25.64 6.84
C PRO A 403 -18.34 25.05 7.75
N SER A 404 -17.93 24.23 8.72
CA SER A 404 -18.82 23.44 9.56
C SER A 404 -18.39 23.50 11.02
N SER A 405 -19.34 23.42 11.94
CA SER A 405 -19.08 23.26 13.37
C SER A 405 -19.03 21.77 13.72
N PHE A 406 -17.98 21.33 14.43
CA PHE A 406 -17.78 19.94 14.85
C PHE A 406 -18.27 19.76 16.29
N GLY A 407 -19.27 18.91 16.49
CA GLY A 407 -19.99 18.80 17.76
C GLY A 407 -19.50 17.64 18.62
N MET A 408 -19.80 16.42 18.20
CA MET A 408 -19.60 15.21 18.99
C MET A 408 -18.67 14.23 18.29
N PHE A 409 -17.76 13.64 19.06
CA PHE A 409 -16.92 12.51 18.67
C PHE A 409 -17.41 11.25 19.39
N GLN A 410 -17.79 10.22 18.64
CA GLN A 410 -18.26 8.95 19.16
C GLN A 410 -17.20 7.89 18.90
N LEU A 411 -16.70 7.27 19.97
CA LEU A 411 -15.65 6.26 19.93
C LEU A 411 -16.20 4.92 20.41
N TYR A 412 -16.05 3.88 19.60
CA TYR A 412 -16.35 2.50 19.97
C TYR A 412 -15.01 1.79 20.17
N ALA A 413 -14.59 1.72 21.42
CA ALA A 413 -13.36 1.06 21.83
C ALA A 413 -13.61 0.13 23.01
N THR A 414 -12.84 -0.96 23.09
CA THR A 414 -12.93 -1.90 24.21
C THR A 414 -12.38 -1.33 25.52
N ASP A 415 -11.60 -0.27 25.46
CA ASP A 415 -11.00 0.43 26.60
C ASP A 415 -11.26 1.94 26.47
N THR A 416 -11.54 2.59 27.59
CA THR A 416 -11.70 4.04 27.72
C THR A 416 -10.37 4.80 27.75
N ALA A 417 -9.24 4.12 27.94
CA ALA A 417 -7.89 4.70 27.95
C ALA A 417 -7.35 5.05 26.54
N VAL A 418 -8.22 5.48 25.63
CA VAL A 418 -7.88 5.99 24.31
C VAL A 418 -7.90 7.51 24.38
N LYS A 419 -6.74 8.13 24.20
CA LYS A 419 -6.63 9.58 24.03
C LYS A 419 -7.08 9.94 22.62
N VAL A 420 -7.87 11.00 22.49
CA VAL A 420 -8.28 11.54 21.20
C VAL A 420 -8.00 13.03 21.17
N GLU A 421 -7.40 13.48 20.08
CA GLU A 421 -7.15 14.87 19.78
C GLU A 421 -7.74 15.20 18.41
N THR A 422 -8.25 16.43 18.26
CA THR A 422 -8.88 16.90 17.03
C THR A 422 -8.27 18.24 16.63
N ARG A 423 -8.27 18.51 15.32
CA ARG A 423 -7.94 19.83 14.76
C ARG A 423 -8.77 20.11 13.52
N SER A 424 -8.84 21.38 13.13
CA SER A 424 -9.59 21.82 11.97
C SER A 424 -8.82 22.86 11.16
N GLY A 425 -9.18 23.04 9.89
CA GLY A 425 -8.48 23.94 8.99
C GLY A 425 -9.26 24.32 7.74
N THR A 426 -8.69 25.23 6.96
CA THR A 426 -9.31 25.79 5.74
C THR A 426 -8.65 25.29 4.46
N THR A 427 -7.50 24.60 4.55
CA THR A 427 -6.81 23.96 3.43
C THR A 427 -7.06 22.46 3.44
N GLU A 428 -7.09 21.84 2.26
CA GLU A 428 -7.27 20.39 2.11
C GLU A 428 -6.11 19.59 2.73
N GLU A 429 -4.88 20.01 2.44
CA GLU A 429 -3.69 19.45 3.05
C GLU A 429 -3.48 20.01 4.46
N PRO A 430 -3.38 19.15 5.50
CA PRO A 430 -3.08 19.59 6.85
C PRO A 430 -1.69 20.21 6.97
N ASP A 431 -1.63 21.44 7.48
CA ASP A 431 -0.39 22.17 7.74
C ASP A 431 -0.40 22.74 9.15
N ASP A 432 0.67 22.50 9.91
CA ASP A 432 0.75 22.86 11.34
C ASP A 432 0.75 24.38 11.59
N LYS A 433 0.97 25.21 10.56
CA LYS A 433 0.92 26.68 10.66
C LYS A 433 -0.43 27.24 10.22
N LEU A 434 -1.14 26.57 9.31
CA LEU A 434 -2.42 27.02 8.76
C LEU A 434 -3.64 26.40 9.45
N TRP A 435 -3.48 25.24 10.09
CA TRP A 435 -4.53 24.56 10.83
C TRP A 435 -4.50 24.91 12.32
N SER A 436 -5.60 24.64 13.02
CA SER A 436 -5.65 24.78 14.48
C SER A 436 -4.64 23.83 15.14
N PRO A 437 -4.10 24.18 16.32
CA PRO A 437 -3.40 23.23 17.17
C PRO A 437 -4.29 22.00 17.49
N TRP A 438 -3.66 20.89 17.82
CA TRP A 438 -4.34 19.70 18.33
C TRP A 438 -4.99 19.99 19.68
N LYS A 439 -6.28 19.68 19.82
CA LYS A 439 -7.05 19.85 21.05
C LYS A 439 -7.62 18.51 21.51
N ALA A 440 -7.50 18.20 22.79
CA ALA A 440 -8.13 17.01 23.35
C ALA A 440 -9.66 17.14 23.33
N ILE A 441 -10.35 16.03 23.08
CA ILE A 441 -11.80 15.95 23.31
C ILE A 441 -12.11 16.02 24.81
N THR A 442 -13.32 16.47 25.16
CA THR A 442 -13.72 16.65 26.56
C THR A 442 -15.02 15.91 26.88
N GLY A 443 -15.23 15.57 28.15
CA GLY A 443 -16.38 14.78 28.59
C GLY A 443 -16.15 13.27 28.41
N GLY A 444 -17.21 12.54 28.07
CA GLY A 444 -17.19 11.09 27.95
C GLY A 444 -18.43 10.48 28.57
N THR A 445 -19.54 10.54 27.85
CA THR A 445 -20.80 9.91 28.27
C THR A 445 -21.02 8.66 27.44
N ARG A 446 -21.35 7.55 28.09
CA ARG A 446 -21.71 6.33 27.38
C ARG A 446 -22.95 6.59 26.51
N ALA A 447 -22.83 6.35 25.21
CA ALA A 447 -23.91 6.50 24.25
C ALA A 447 -24.84 5.27 24.30
N PRO A 448 -26.13 5.43 23.98
CA PRO A 448 -27.11 4.32 24.01
C PRO A 448 -26.75 3.13 23.11
N ASP A 449 -25.98 3.38 22.04
CA ASP A 449 -25.54 2.39 21.07
C ASP A 449 -24.20 1.71 21.45
N GLY A 450 -23.69 1.95 22.66
CA GLY A 450 -22.55 1.24 23.23
C GLY A 450 -21.20 1.95 23.12
N GLY A 451 -21.08 3.03 22.34
CA GLY A 451 -19.86 3.85 22.26
C GLY A 451 -19.73 4.86 23.40
N TYR A 452 -18.64 5.62 23.42
CA TYR A 452 -18.46 6.80 24.28
C TYR A 452 -18.52 8.07 23.44
N GLY A 453 -19.40 8.99 23.82
CA GLY A 453 -19.56 10.29 23.19
C GLY A 453 -18.78 11.37 23.95
N TYR A 454 -18.04 12.17 23.19
CA TYR A 454 -17.21 13.26 23.70
C TYR A 454 -17.45 14.53 22.90
N ARG A 455 -17.20 15.68 23.53
CA ARG A 455 -17.33 16.98 22.89
C ARG A 455 -16.03 17.35 22.17
N ILE A 456 -16.16 17.79 20.92
CA ILE A 456 -15.06 18.32 20.10
C ILE A 456 -14.81 19.78 20.48
N GLY A 457 -13.54 20.14 20.69
CA GLY A 457 -13.10 21.50 21.04
C GLY A 457 -12.46 22.28 19.89
N SER A 458 -12.32 21.66 18.70
CA SER A 458 -11.78 22.31 17.51
C SER A 458 -12.75 23.35 16.95
N GLU A 459 -12.20 24.44 16.43
CA GLU A 459 -12.94 25.55 15.85
C GLU A 459 -13.71 25.12 14.60
N PRO A 460 -14.81 25.83 14.25
CA PRO A 460 -15.49 25.62 12.99
C PRO A 460 -14.55 25.87 11.80
N ALA A 461 -14.51 24.94 10.86
CA ALA A 461 -13.73 25.05 9.63
C ALA A 461 -14.29 24.10 8.55
N ARG A 462 -13.74 24.16 7.32
CA ARG A 462 -14.15 23.25 6.24
C ARG A 462 -13.56 21.85 6.43
N PHE A 463 -12.30 21.77 6.86
CA PHE A 463 -11.59 20.51 7.01
C PHE A 463 -11.43 20.13 8.48
N PHE A 464 -11.47 18.83 8.76
CA PHE A 464 -11.33 18.27 10.10
C PHE A 464 -10.40 17.05 10.10
N GLN A 465 -9.63 16.89 11.16
CA GLN A 465 -8.77 15.73 11.36
C GLN A 465 -8.78 15.32 12.82
N PHE A 466 -8.70 14.02 13.08
CA PHE A 466 -8.50 13.48 14.41
C PHE A 466 -7.25 12.61 14.48
N ARG A 467 -6.75 12.47 15.71
CA ARG A 467 -5.69 11.54 16.09
C ARG A 467 -6.14 10.79 17.33
N VAL A 468 -6.01 9.47 17.29
CA VAL A 468 -6.25 8.59 18.43
C VAL A 468 -4.93 7.96 18.88
N THR A 469 -4.76 7.85 20.20
CA THR A 469 -3.53 7.34 20.81
C THR A 469 -3.88 6.43 21.98
N TRP A 470 -3.27 5.24 22.05
CA TRP A 470 -3.51 4.26 23.13
C TRP A 470 -2.26 3.42 23.42
N ASN A 471 -2.23 2.66 24.51
CA ASN A 471 -1.03 1.90 24.89
C ASN A 471 -0.86 0.62 24.06
N ASN A 472 0.34 0.35 23.54
CA ASN A 472 0.60 -0.87 22.75
C ASN A 472 0.56 -2.17 23.59
N GLY A 473 0.70 -2.06 24.92
CA GLY A 473 0.53 -3.18 25.85
C GLY A 473 -0.93 -3.55 26.16
N SER A 474 -1.90 -2.75 25.74
CA SER A 474 -3.32 -3.02 25.95
C SER A 474 -3.88 -4.00 24.92
N ALA A 475 -4.99 -4.69 25.24
CA ALA A 475 -5.78 -5.44 24.26
C ALA A 475 -6.79 -4.55 23.54
N THR A 476 -6.57 -3.22 23.55
CA THR A 476 -7.53 -2.23 23.09
C THR A 476 -7.82 -2.36 21.61
N LYS A 477 -9.09 -2.53 21.27
CA LYS A 477 -9.58 -2.52 19.90
C LYS A 477 -10.45 -1.29 19.71
N LEU A 478 -10.19 -0.54 18.64
CA LEU A 478 -11.07 0.53 18.17
C LEU A 478 -11.88 -0.05 17.01
N GLU A 479 -13.19 -0.12 17.15
CA GLU A 479 -14.06 -0.76 16.16
C GLU A 479 -14.64 0.27 15.19
N LYS A 480 -15.04 1.42 15.73
CA LYS A 480 -15.72 2.46 14.98
C LYS A 480 -15.44 3.84 15.55
N ILE A 481 -15.37 4.83 14.67
CA ILE A 481 -15.27 6.25 15.02
C ILE A 481 -16.34 7.00 14.24
N ARG A 482 -17.10 7.87 14.90
CA ARG A 482 -18.09 8.75 14.25
C ARG A 482 -17.91 10.19 14.72
N VAL A 483 -17.90 11.12 13.76
CA VAL A 483 -17.78 12.56 14.01
C VAL A 483 -19.05 13.24 13.53
N PHE A 484 -19.77 13.91 14.42
CA PHE A 484 -20.97 14.69 14.09
C PHE A 484 -20.61 16.15 13.85
N TYR A 485 -21.12 16.72 12.78
CA TYR A 485 -20.88 18.11 12.41
C TYR A 485 -22.11 18.76 11.79
N SER A 486 -22.19 20.09 11.90
CA SER A 486 -23.23 20.91 11.31
C SER A 486 -22.59 21.88 10.32
N PRO A 487 -22.93 21.79 9.03
CA PRO A 487 -22.60 22.83 8.06
C PRO A 487 -23.07 24.21 8.53
N LEU A 488 -22.32 25.24 8.18
CA LEU A 488 -22.82 26.61 8.25
C LEU A 488 -24.02 26.72 7.31
N ASN A 489 -25.15 27.23 7.82
CA ASN A 489 -26.31 27.51 7.00
C ASN A 489 -25.95 28.62 6.00
N LEU A 490 -25.95 28.27 4.71
CA LEU A 490 -25.63 29.15 3.60
C LEU A 490 -26.88 29.36 2.76
N ALA A 491 -27.26 30.62 2.58
CA ALA A 491 -28.39 30.95 1.72
C ALA A 491 -28.21 30.33 0.32
N PRO A 492 -29.23 29.62 -0.20
CA PRO A 492 -29.19 29.05 -1.54
C PRO A 492 -28.99 30.15 -2.57
N LYS A 493 -28.16 29.87 -3.59
CA LYS A 493 -27.88 30.83 -4.66
C LYS A 493 -28.63 30.44 -5.92
N LEU A 494 -29.35 31.39 -6.48
CA LEU A 494 -29.96 31.24 -7.80
C LEU A 494 -28.85 31.32 -8.85
N ALA A 495 -28.49 30.19 -9.44
CA ALA A 495 -27.43 30.11 -10.43
C ALA A 495 -27.90 30.49 -11.84
N ALA A 496 -29.17 30.19 -12.16
CA ALA A 496 -29.77 30.58 -13.42
C ALA A 496 -31.29 30.69 -13.28
N ILE A 497 -31.88 31.65 -14.01
CA ILE A 497 -33.31 31.69 -14.33
C ILE A 497 -33.42 31.60 -15.84
N ARG A 498 -34.26 30.69 -16.33
CA ARG A 498 -34.60 30.55 -17.74
C ARG A 498 -36.10 30.76 -17.90
N VAL A 499 -36.46 31.64 -18.82
CA VAL A 499 -37.86 31.93 -19.15
C VAL A 499 -38.11 31.47 -20.58
N GLY A 500 -39.05 30.54 -20.75
CA GLY A 500 -39.43 29.98 -22.04
C GLY A 500 -40.92 30.11 -22.30
N ALA A 501 -41.31 30.06 -23.57
CA ALA A 501 -42.72 29.92 -23.95
C ALA A 501 -43.21 28.51 -23.56
N SER A 502 -44.33 28.43 -22.85
CA SER A 502 -44.93 27.15 -22.46
C SER A 502 -45.34 26.37 -23.71
N ARG A 503 -44.59 25.32 -24.07
CA ARG A 503 -45.06 24.25 -24.94
C ARG A 503 -45.23 23.02 -24.05
N GLY A 504 -46.49 22.66 -23.80
CA GLY A 504 -46.88 21.74 -22.75
C GLY A 504 -46.20 20.36 -22.78
N GLY A 505 -46.02 19.81 -21.56
CA GLY A 505 -45.72 18.40 -21.30
C GLY A 505 -44.37 18.15 -20.59
N PRO A 506 -44.31 17.34 -19.52
CA PRO A 506 -43.05 16.97 -18.88
C PRO A 506 -42.33 15.91 -19.73
N GLY A 507 -41.40 16.36 -20.58
CA GLY A 507 -40.46 15.48 -21.29
C GLY A 507 -39.13 15.35 -20.53
N PRO A 508 -38.37 14.24 -20.70
CA PRO A 508 -37.13 14.02 -19.98
C PRO A 508 -36.05 15.04 -20.36
N TYR A 509 -35.22 15.39 -19.37
CA TYR A 509 -34.09 16.30 -19.50
C TYR A 509 -33.09 15.82 -20.56
N THR A 510 -33.16 16.39 -21.76
CA THR A 510 -32.05 16.44 -22.73
C THR A 510 -31.91 17.87 -23.23
N ASP A 511 -30.67 18.32 -23.45
CA ASP A 511 -30.35 19.68 -23.92
C ASP A 511 -31.15 20.06 -25.17
N PRO A 512 -32.03 21.07 -25.12
CA PRO A 512 -32.78 21.49 -26.29
C PRO A 512 -31.94 22.43 -27.17
N VAL A 513 -31.96 22.16 -28.49
CA VAL A 513 -31.40 23.03 -29.54
C VAL A 513 -32.16 24.36 -29.60
N ILE A 514 -31.44 25.48 -29.62
CA ILE A 514 -31.99 26.85 -29.69
C ILE A 514 -32.51 27.13 -31.11
N PRO A 515 -33.78 27.51 -31.30
CA PRO A 515 -34.22 28.19 -32.53
C PRO A 515 -33.89 29.68 -32.43
N GLU A 516 -33.29 30.26 -33.48
CA GLU A 516 -32.90 31.69 -33.54
C GLU A 516 -34.09 32.68 -33.51
N THR A 517 -35.34 32.21 -33.57
CA THR A 517 -36.51 33.08 -33.50
C THR A 517 -37.63 32.48 -32.64
N VAL A 518 -38.06 33.24 -31.62
CA VAL A 518 -39.21 32.90 -30.78
C VAL A 518 -40.43 33.69 -31.27
N PRO A 519 -41.53 33.04 -31.71
CA PRO A 519 -42.76 33.75 -32.05
C PRO A 519 -43.42 34.28 -30.77
N VAL A 520 -43.73 35.58 -30.77
CA VAL A 520 -44.47 36.26 -29.72
C VAL A 520 -45.93 35.77 -29.71
N ARG A 521 -46.42 35.42 -28.51
CA ARG A 521 -47.82 35.08 -28.10
C ARG A 521 -48.04 33.60 -27.71
N SER A 522 -47.48 33.19 -26.57
CA SER A 522 -48.16 32.26 -25.64
C SER A 522 -48.57 33.06 -24.40
N GLY A 523 -49.80 32.89 -23.92
CA GLY A 523 -50.28 33.56 -22.69
C GLY A 523 -49.63 33.01 -21.41
N ASP A 524 -49.02 31.83 -21.51
CA ASP A 524 -48.36 31.15 -20.41
C ASP A 524 -46.83 31.14 -20.60
N LEU A 525 -46.12 31.54 -19.54
CA LEU A 525 -44.67 31.57 -19.42
C LEU A 525 -44.22 30.43 -18.51
N THR A 526 -43.22 29.66 -18.94
CA THR A 526 -42.56 28.69 -18.07
C THR A 526 -41.29 29.32 -17.53
N ILE A 527 -41.18 29.39 -16.20
CA ILE A 527 -39.96 29.82 -15.50
C ILE A 527 -39.30 28.58 -14.92
N ALA A 528 -38.10 28.27 -15.38
CA ALA A 528 -37.23 27.25 -14.77
C ALA A 528 -36.07 27.96 -14.08
N TRP A 529 -35.67 27.48 -12.92
CA TRP A 529 -34.52 28.02 -12.21
C TRP A 529 -33.61 26.91 -11.70
N GLN A 530 -32.32 27.21 -11.63
CA GLN A 530 -31.30 26.34 -11.06
C GLN A 530 -30.84 26.97 -9.74
N VAL A 531 -30.98 26.22 -8.65
CA VAL A 531 -30.47 26.60 -7.34
C VAL A 531 -29.19 25.83 -7.08
N VAL A 532 -28.16 26.54 -6.63
CA VAL A 532 -26.96 25.95 -6.03
C VAL A 532 -27.15 26.01 -4.52
N ASN A 533 -27.38 24.83 -3.93
CA ASN A 533 -27.38 24.65 -2.50
C ASN A 533 -26.03 24.09 -2.04
N ASN A 534 -25.21 24.91 -1.40
CA ASN A 534 -23.84 24.54 -1.04
C ASN A 534 -23.73 23.77 0.28
N ASP A 535 -24.69 23.93 1.20
CA ASP A 535 -24.71 23.18 2.46
C ASP A 535 -25.53 21.88 2.36
N GLY A 536 -26.38 21.78 1.34
CA GLY A 536 -27.16 20.59 1.00
C GLY A 536 -28.33 20.36 1.95
N ASP A 537 -28.81 21.40 2.62
CA ASP A 537 -30.08 21.35 3.36
C ASP A 537 -31.31 21.24 2.42
N ALA A 538 -32.49 21.07 3.02
CA ALA A 538 -33.73 21.09 2.25
C ALA A 538 -34.06 22.55 1.90
N LEU A 539 -34.31 22.81 0.62
CA LEU A 539 -34.81 24.10 0.16
C LEU A 539 -36.32 24.16 0.44
N GLU A 540 -36.73 25.01 1.39
CA GLU A 540 -38.14 25.29 1.71
C GLU A 540 -38.76 26.39 0.84
#